data_AF-A0A7S1XV64-F1
#
_entry.id   AF-A0A7S1XV64-F1
#
_cell.length_a   1.000
_cell.length_b   1.000
_cell.length_c   1.000
_cell.angle_alpha   90.00
_cell.angle_beta   90.00
_cell.angle_gamma   90.00
#
_symmetry.space_group_name_H-M   'P 1'
#
loop_
_entity.id
_entity.type
_entity.pdbx_description
1 polymer ?
#
loop_
_entity_poly.entity_id
_entity_poly.type
_entity_poly.pdbx_seq_one_letter_code
_entity_poly.pdbx_strand_id
1 'polypeptide(L)'
;MNLVGVDENLNPVTPLYSYADRHPGTFAAVAELKAGLGLGSGSGSGSGLGLEAEYHQRTGCPFHSGYALPQLIRIGREEPERLRRVRHWQSLVGFCLSQWRGPGPDPNPNPNPKPNPNPNAGDKPDP
;
A
#
# COMPACT_ATOMS: atom_id res chain seq x y z
N MET A 1 12.21 -6.08 3.35
CA MET A 1 11.62 -5.28 2.26
C MET A 1 12.21 -3.88 2.21
N ASN A 2 12.36 -3.31 1.01
CA ASN A 2 12.77 -1.92 0.78
C ASN A 2 11.66 -1.20 0.00
N LEU A 3 11.14 -0.09 0.52
CA LEU A 3 9.95 0.60 0.02
C LEU A 3 10.19 2.11 -0.12
N VAL A 4 9.75 2.69 -1.22
CA VAL A 4 9.77 4.13 -1.46
C VAL A 4 8.41 4.58 -1.98
N GLY A 5 7.90 5.69 -1.44
CA GLY A 5 6.69 6.34 -1.92
C GLY A 5 7.05 7.40 -2.95
N VAL A 6 6.37 7.38 -4.08
CA VAL A 6 6.55 8.35 -5.18
C VAL A 6 5.26 9.12 -5.47
N ASP A 7 5.39 10.33 -6.03
CA ASP A 7 4.27 11.13 -6.53
C ASP A 7 3.79 10.67 -7.92
N GLU A 8 2.89 11.44 -8.52
CA GLU A 8 2.34 11.18 -9.87
C GLU A 8 3.40 11.25 -10.97
N ASN A 9 4.48 12.00 -10.74
CA ASN A 9 5.60 12.17 -11.66
C ASN A 9 6.75 11.19 -11.39
N LEU A 10 6.53 10.18 -10.54
CA LEU A 10 7.52 9.20 -10.11
C LEU A 10 8.71 9.79 -9.32
N ASN A 11 8.56 11.00 -8.77
CA ASN A 11 9.55 11.58 -7.87
C ASN A 11 9.39 10.98 -6.46
N PRO A 12 10.48 10.66 -5.76
CA PRO A 12 10.41 10.15 -4.40
C PRO A 12 9.92 11.26 -3.43
N VAL A 13 8.85 10.99 -2.69
CA VAL A 13 8.29 11.88 -1.67
C VAL A 13 8.50 11.37 -0.24
N THR A 14 9.08 10.17 -0.12
CA THR A 14 9.49 9.56 1.15
C THR A 14 10.99 9.24 1.13
N PRO A 15 11.63 9.09 2.31
CA PRO A 15 12.87 8.35 2.40
C PRO A 15 12.69 6.90 1.94
N LEU A 16 13.80 6.20 1.74
CA LEU A 16 13.78 4.75 1.56
C LEU A 16 13.52 4.08 2.91
N TYR A 17 12.39 3.38 3.01
CA TYR A 17 12.05 2.55 4.14
C TYR A 17 12.64 1.16 3.96
N SER A 18 13.61 0.81 4.80
CA SER A 18 14.37 -0.43 4.71
C SER A 18 13.92 -1.44 5.76
N TYR A 19 14.15 -2.72 5.48
CA TYR A 19 13.91 -3.82 6.42
C TYR A 19 14.84 -3.78 7.62
N ALA A 20 15.99 -3.14 7.44
CA ALA A 20 16.98 -2.95 8.49
C ALA A 20 16.64 -1.77 9.40
N ASP A 21 15.58 -1.01 9.08
CA ASP A 21 15.09 0.04 9.97
C ASP A 21 14.60 -0.57 11.29
N ARG A 22 14.98 0.06 12.40
CA ARG A 22 14.65 -0.35 13.77
C ARG A 22 13.77 0.67 14.48
N HIS A 23 13.00 1.46 13.73
CA HIS A 23 12.14 2.48 14.30
C HIS A 23 11.17 1.89 15.36
N PRO A 24 11.18 2.38 16.61
CA PRO A 24 10.39 1.80 17.71
C PRO A 24 8.88 1.69 17.42
N GLY A 25 8.32 2.67 16.72
CA GLY A 25 6.91 2.69 16.31
C GLY A 25 6.47 1.51 15.44
N THR A 26 7.39 0.82 14.75
CA THR A 26 7.05 -0.34 13.91
C THR A 26 6.68 -1.57 14.73
N PHE A 27 7.20 -1.73 15.94
CA PHE A 27 6.81 -2.83 16.83
C PHE A 27 5.38 -2.65 17.34
N ALA A 28 5.01 -1.43 17.72
CA ALA A 28 3.64 -1.10 18.09
C ALA A 28 2.67 -1.31 16.90
N ALA A 29 3.11 -0.99 15.69
CA ALA A 29 2.33 -1.23 14.47
C ALA A 29 2.11 -2.73 14.18
N VAL A 30 3.05 -3.62 14.53
CA VAL A 30 2.82 -5.08 14.45
C VAL A 30 1.72 -5.51 15.41
N ALA A 31 1.74 -5.02 16.66
CA ALA A 31 0.72 -5.36 17.65
C ALA A 31 -0.67 -4.87 17.21
N GLU A 32 -0.75 -3.65 16.68
CA GLU A 32 -1.98 -3.11 16.08
C GLU A 32 -2.46 -3.94 14.89
N LEU A 33 -1.56 -4.30 13.97
CA LEU A 33 -1.92 -5.13 12.82
C LEU A 33 -2.49 -6.47 13.28
N LYS A 34 -1.88 -7.09 14.31
CA LYS A 34 -2.40 -8.30 14.92
C LYS A 34 -3.80 -8.08 15.52
N ALA A 35 -3.98 -7.02 16.30
CA ALA A 35 -5.27 -6.68 16.90
C ALA A 35 -6.36 -6.43 15.84
N GLY A 36 -6.07 -5.65 14.79
CA GLY A 36 -7.01 -5.35 13.70
C GLY A 36 -7.40 -6.56 12.86
N LEU A 37 -6.56 -7.61 12.85
CA LEU A 37 -6.87 -8.90 12.24
C LEU A 37 -7.55 -9.87 13.22
N GLY A 38 -7.81 -9.50 14.47
CA GLY A 38 -8.43 -10.36 15.47
C GLY A 38 -7.48 -11.39 16.11
N LEU A 39 -6.16 -11.21 15.98
CA LEU A 39 -5.13 -12.14 16.47
C LEU A 39 -4.89 -12.10 18.00
N GLY A 40 -5.68 -11.32 18.75
CA GLY A 40 -5.54 -11.13 20.20
C GLY A 40 -6.53 -11.91 21.06
N SER A 41 -7.48 -12.65 20.47
CA SER A 41 -8.58 -13.24 21.23
C SER A 41 -9.04 -14.57 20.63
N GLY A 42 -8.46 -15.68 21.09
CA GLY A 42 -9.03 -17.05 21.23
C GLY A 42 -9.97 -17.69 20.18
N SER A 43 -10.31 -17.04 19.08
CA SER A 43 -11.26 -17.52 18.08
C SER A 43 -10.46 -18.27 17.01
N GLY A 44 -10.37 -19.58 17.19
CA GLY A 44 -9.78 -20.47 16.20
C GLY A 44 -10.44 -20.26 14.82
N SER A 45 -9.60 -20.21 13.80
CA SER A 45 -10.02 -20.37 12.41
C SER A 45 -10.66 -21.75 12.24
N GLY A 46 -11.71 -21.86 11.42
CA GLY A 46 -12.32 -23.14 11.05
C GLY A 46 -11.35 -24.14 10.38
N SER A 47 -10.11 -23.72 10.11
CA SER A 47 -9.00 -24.54 9.59
C SER A 47 -8.25 -25.37 10.63
N GLY A 48 -8.50 -25.17 11.94
CA GLY A 48 -7.75 -25.82 13.01
C GLY A 48 -6.34 -25.25 13.25
N LEU A 49 -5.90 -24.28 12.44
CA LEU A 49 -4.68 -23.50 12.65
C LEU A 49 -4.99 -22.24 13.47
N GLY A 50 -4.01 -21.76 14.24
CA GLY A 50 -4.06 -20.41 14.80
C GLY A 50 -4.08 -19.38 13.67
N LEU A 51 -4.81 -18.27 13.84
CA LEU A 51 -5.02 -17.28 12.79
C LEU A 51 -3.70 -16.63 12.27
N GLU A 52 -2.62 -16.62 13.06
CA GLU A 52 -1.29 -16.18 12.61
C GLU A 52 -0.68 -17.17 11.60
N ALA A 53 -0.87 -18.47 11.83
CA ALA A 53 -0.47 -19.52 10.88
C ALA A 53 -1.35 -19.50 9.62
N GLU A 54 -2.64 -19.19 9.74
CA GLU A 54 -3.51 -19.00 8.57
C GLU A 54 -3.09 -17.77 7.75
N TYR A 55 -2.79 -16.65 8.40
CA TYR A 55 -2.26 -15.46 7.71
C TYR A 55 -0.97 -15.80 6.96
N HIS A 56 -0.05 -16.51 7.62
CA HIS A 56 1.19 -16.95 6.99
C HIS A 56 0.92 -17.91 5.83
N GLN A 57 -0.03 -18.85 5.96
CA GLN A 57 -0.40 -19.78 4.89
C GLN A 57 -1.00 -19.06 3.68
N ARG A 58 -1.82 -18.03 3.90
CA ARG A 58 -2.48 -17.27 2.83
C ARG A 58 -1.54 -16.30 2.12
N THR A 59 -0.59 -15.71 2.85
CA THR A 59 0.26 -14.63 2.32
C THR A 59 1.70 -15.05 2.05
N GLY A 60 2.13 -16.21 2.57
CA GLY A 60 3.54 -16.62 2.62
C GLY A 60 4.42 -15.72 3.49
N CYS A 61 3.83 -14.82 4.27
CA CYS A 61 4.53 -13.74 4.95
C CYS A 61 4.20 -13.74 6.46
N PRO A 62 5.18 -13.95 7.36
CA PRO A 62 4.94 -13.82 8.80
C PRO A 62 4.82 -12.35 9.22
N PHE A 63 4.29 -12.08 10.42
CA PHE A 63 4.31 -10.72 10.96
C PHE A 63 5.72 -10.33 11.39
N HIS A 64 6.29 -9.29 10.78
CA HIS A 64 7.62 -8.79 11.10
C HIS A 64 7.67 -7.27 11.00
N SER A 65 8.30 -6.58 11.95
CA SER A 65 8.37 -5.12 12.02
C SER A 65 9.04 -4.48 10.81
N GLY A 66 10.03 -5.16 10.23
CA GLY A 66 10.73 -4.74 8.99
C GLY A 66 9.96 -4.95 7.68
N TYR A 67 8.67 -5.32 7.70
CA TYR A 67 7.84 -5.48 6.49
C TYR A 67 6.99 -4.24 6.20
N ALA A 68 6.50 -4.08 4.96
CA ALA A 68 5.77 -2.88 4.56
C ALA A 68 4.58 -2.55 5.45
N LEU A 69 3.74 -3.55 5.78
CA LEU A 69 2.49 -3.31 6.50
C LEU A 69 2.71 -2.57 7.83
N PRO A 70 3.54 -3.07 8.77
CA PRO A 70 3.86 -2.33 9.99
C PRO A 70 4.53 -0.97 9.74
N GLN A 71 5.37 -0.85 8.71
CA GLN A 71 5.98 0.44 8.37
C GLN A 71 4.95 1.45 7.87
N LEU A 72 4.01 1.05 7.02
CA LEU A 72 2.95 1.92 6.48
C LEU A 72 1.96 2.35 7.57
N ILE A 73 1.61 1.44 8.48
CA ILE A 73 0.79 1.75 9.66
C ILE A 73 1.50 2.82 10.51
N ARG A 74 2.79 2.64 10.80
CA ARG A 74 3.60 3.64 11.51
C ARG A 74 3.60 4.99 10.78
N ILE A 75 3.90 5.00 9.47
CA ILE A 75 3.95 6.22 8.66
C ILE A 75 2.61 6.95 8.67
N GLY A 76 1.50 6.23 8.59
CA GLY A 76 0.16 6.82 8.66
C GLY A 76 -0.13 7.54 9.98
N ARG A 77 0.51 7.13 11.07
CA ARG A 77 0.37 7.74 12.40
C ARG A 77 1.34 8.89 12.61
N GLU A 78 2.61 8.67 12.29
CA GLU A 78 3.70 9.59 12.63
C GLU A 78 3.93 10.66 11.55
N GLU A 79 3.63 10.33 10.29
CA GLU A 79 3.94 11.18 9.13
C GLU A 79 2.75 11.27 8.14
N PRO A 80 1.51 11.59 8.59
CA PRO A 80 0.30 11.53 7.76
C PRO A 80 0.37 12.45 6.53
N GLU A 81 0.96 13.63 6.66
CA GLU A 81 1.16 14.54 5.53
C GLU A 81 2.10 13.96 4.47
N ARG A 82 3.12 13.21 4.90
CA ARG A 82 4.02 12.54 3.96
C ARG A 82 3.28 11.43 3.23
N LEU A 83 2.48 10.63 3.94
CA LEU A 83 1.68 9.56 3.36
C LEU A 83 0.71 10.09 2.28
N ARG A 84 0.06 11.23 2.51
CA ARG A 84 -0.87 11.85 1.54
C ARG A 84 -0.22 12.27 0.22
N ARG A 85 1.09 12.52 0.22
CA ARG A 85 1.83 12.85 -1.02
C ARG A 85 2.16 11.62 -1.86
N VAL A 86 2.06 10.41 -1.30
CA VAL A 86 2.40 9.18 -2.02
C VAL A 86 1.26 8.81 -2.96
N ARG A 87 1.55 8.79 -4.26
CA ARG A 87 0.66 8.23 -5.28
C ARG A 87 0.86 6.73 -5.43
N HIS A 88 2.12 6.28 -5.46
CA HIS A 88 2.47 4.88 -5.62
C HIS A 88 3.58 4.46 -4.64
N TRP A 89 3.43 3.28 -4.09
CA TRP A 89 4.50 2.61 -3.34
C TRP A 89 5.24 1.66 -4.26
N GLN A 90 6.57 1.75 -4.29
CA GLN A 90 7.42 0.92 -5.14
C GLN A 90 8.48 0.21 -4.31
N SER A 91 8.90 -0.96 -4.78
CA SER A 91 10.16 -1.55 -4.34
C SER A 91 11.33 -0.68 -4.81
N LEU A 92 12.48 -0.75 -4.13
CA LEU A 92 13.68 -0.06 -4.57
C LEU A 92 14.07 -0.41 -6.02
N VAL A 93 13.92 -1.68 -6.41
CA VAL A 93 14.18 -2.13 -7.78
C VAL A 93 13.19 -1.49 -8.76
N GLY A 94 11.90 -1.44 -8.43
CA GLY A 94 10.88 -0.77 -9.24
C GLY A 94 11.20 0.71 -9.47
N PHE A 95 11.61 1.39 -8.40
CA PHE A 95 12.04 2.78 -8.48
C PHE A 95 13.25 2.96 -9.39
N CYS A 96 14.33 2.21 -9.19
CA CYS A 96 15.52 2.29 -10.05
C CYS A 96 15.20 2.01 -11.53
N LEU A 97 14.36 0.99 -11.80
CA LEU A 97 13.90 0.69 -13.16
C LEU A 97 13.09 1.83 -13.76
N SER A 98 12.23 2.49 -12.98
CA SER A 98 11.46 3.65 -13.45
C SER A 98 12.36 4.82 -13.85
N GLN A 99 13.43 5.07 -13.08
CA GLN A 99 14.38 6.15 -13.35
C GLN A 99 15.24 5.84 -14.59
N TRP A 100 15.64 4.58 -14.78
CA TRP A 100 16.42 4.17 -15.95
C TRP A 100 15.63 4.19 -17.26
N ARG A 101 14.32 3.90 -17.22
CA ARG A 101 13.47 3.98 -18.42
C ARG A 101 13.14 5.42 -18.83
N GLY A 102 13.34 6.38 -17.93
CA GLY A 102 12.76 7.72 -18.07
C GLY A 102 11.24 7.69 -17.89
N PRO A 103 10.56 8.85 -18.02
CA PRO A 103 9.10 8.88 -18.02
C PRO A 103 8.58 7.98 -19.14
N GLY A 104 7.92 6.88 -18.77
CA GLY A 104 7.16 6.08 -19.72
C GLY A 104 6.05 6.92 -20.36
N PRO A 105 5.51 6.52 -21.53
CA PRO A 105 4.34 7.18 -22.07
C PRO A 105 3.23 7.16 -21.02
N ASP A 106 2.58 8.31 -20.86
CA ASP A 106 1.52 8.53 -19.87
C ASP A 106 0.50 7.37 -19.96
N PRO A 107 0.32 6.55 -18.90
CA PRO A 107 -0.59 5.41 -18.96
C PRO A 107 -2.06 5.85 -19.10
N ASN A 108 -2.33 7.15 -18.92
CA ASN A 108 -3.59 7.80 -19.27
C ASN A 108 -3.34 8.94 -20.27
N PRO A 109 -3.30 8.66 -21.58
CA PRO A 109 -3.00 9.66 -22.60
C PRO A 109 -4.15 10.65 -22.84
N ASN A 110 -5.20 10.65 -22.01
CA ASN A 110 -6.38 11.47 -22.26
C ASN A 110 -6.16 12.92 -21.76
N PRO A 111 -6.00 13.91 -22.67
CA PRO A 111 -5.79 15.30 -22.29
C PRO A 111 -7.09 16.00 -21.86
N ASN A 112 -8.23 15.29 -21.89
CA ASN A 112 -9.54 15.87 -21.65
C ASN A 112 -10.37 14.95 -20.74
N PRO A 113 -10.47 15.23 -19.43
CA PRO A 113 -11.29 14.45 -18.51
C PRO A 113 -12.76 14.76 -18.80
N LYS A 114 -13.31 14.19 -19.89
CA LYS A 114 -14.76 14.18 -20.05
C LYS A 114 -15.33 13.32 -18.92
N PRO A 115 -16.38 13.78 -18.22
CA PRO A 115 -17.11 12.94 -17.30
C PRO A 115 -17.52 11.66 -18.02
N ASN A 116 -17.30 10.51 -17.37
CA ASN A 116 -17.72 9.21 -17.88
C ASN A 116 -19.19 9.29 -18.33
N PRO A 117 -19.53 9.06 -19.61
CA PRO A 117 -20.91 9.05 -20.04
C PRO A 117 -21.61 7.94 -19.27
N ASN A 118 -22.56 8.29 -18.42
CA ASN A 118 -23.39 7.32 -17.73
C ASN A 118 -24.07 6.44 -18.79
N PRO A 119 -23.83 5.11 -18.83
CA PRO A 119 -24.43 4.22 -19.82
C PRO A 119 -25.96 4.10 -19.69
N ASN A 120 -26.56 4.69 -18.65
CA ASN A 120 -28.01 4.74 -18.45
C ASN A 120 -28.68 6.05 -18.93
N ALA A 121 -27.96 6.97 -19.58
CA ALA A 121 -28.58 8.12 -20.24
C ALA A 121 -29.17 7.69 -21.59
N GLY A 122 -30.25 6.91 -21.54
CA GLY A 122 -31.01 6.55 -22.74
C GLY A 122 -31.65 7.79 -23.36
N ASP A 123 -31.49 7.92 -24.68
CA ASP A 123 -32.25 8.83 -25.52
C ASP A 123 -33.74 8.72 -25.21
N LYS A 124 -34.34 9.82 -24.75
CA LYS A 124 -35.78 10.01 -24.91
C LYS A 124 -35.97 10.96 -26.09
N PRO A 125 -36.76 10.57 -27.11
CA PRO A 125 -37.11 11.47 -28.20
C PRO A 125 -38.08 12.55 -27.68
N ASP A 126 -37.81 13.79 -28.05
CA ASP A 126 -38.70 14.93 -27.83
C ASP A 126 -40.01 14.78 -28.63
N PRO A 127 -41.19 15.00 -28.04
CA PRO A 127 -42.38 15.45 -28.75
C PRO A 127 -42.45 16.99 -28.88
#